data_AF-A0A972M6T6-F1
#
_entry.id   AF-A0A972M6T6-F1
#
_cell.length_a   1.000
_cell.length_b   1.000
_cell.length_c   1.000
_cell.angle_alpha   90.00
_cell.angle_beta   90.00
_cell.angle_gamma   90.00
#
_symmetry.space_group_name_H-M   'P 1'
#
loop_
_entity.id
_entity.type
_entity.pdbx_description
1 polymer ?
#
loop_
_entity_poly.entity_id
_entity_poly.type
_entity_poly.pdbx_seq_one_letter_code
_entity_poly.pdbx_strand_id
1 'polypeptide(L)'
;MRIGWVIYGSLDLPSGGYLYDRQVVQYLRARGHEVHVVAWPWRGYGAALLDNFRPSLGRTLAQARVDVWVQDELNHPSLWRWNRVRPWGDAPVVSLVHHLRSSEDWREPWRTLYRAVERAYLRSVDAFLYNSRTTRAEVMLLREKPAPGVVAYPAADHLLAQPIDEAELARRTHASGPLRVLFVGNLIPRKGLHRLLRALVHLEAVQLDVVGSAKFDP
;
A
#
# COMPACT_ATOMS: atom_id res chain seq x y z
N MET A 1 10.81 -1.66 21.76
CA MET A 1 9.94 -2.77 21.28
C MET A 1 10.54 -3.36 20.03
N ARG A 2 10.31 -4.65 19.80
CA ARG A 2 10.66 -5.39 18.59
C ARG A 2 9.43 -5.49 17.70
N ILE A 3 9.53 -4.98 16.49
CA ILE A 3 8.42 -4.88 15.53
C ILE A 3 8.77 -5.74 14.32
N GLY A 4 7.95 -6.73 14.01
CA GLY A 4 8.07 -7.48 12.77
C GLY A 4 7.31 -6.75 11.66
N TRP A 5 7.97 -6.41 10.56
CA TRP A 5 7.35 -5.69 9.44
C TRP A 5 7.35 -6.58 8.19
N VAL A 6 6.18 -7.07 7.77
CA VAL A 6 6.05 -7.97 6.62
C VAL A 6 5.64 -7.21 5.38
N ILE A 7 6.43 -7.34 4.31
CA ILE A 7 6.20 -6.72 3.01
C ILE A 7 6.55 -7.69 1.88
N TYR A 8 6.03 -7.43 0.67
CA TYR A 8 6.59 -8.04 -0.53
C TYR A 8 7.79 -7.24 -1.04
N GLY A 9 8.79 -7.94 -1.59
CA GLY A 9 9.94 -7.29 -2.19
C GLY A 9 10.77 -6.49 -1.18
N SER A 10 10.94 -5.20 -1.43
CA SER A 10 11.80 -4.32 -0.62
C SER A 10 11.10 -3.00 -0.31
N LEU A 11 11.44 -2.41 0.86
CA LEU A 11 11.07 -1.04 1.23
C LEU A 11 11.63 0.02 0.26
N ASP A 12 12.61 -0.35 -0.57
CA ASP A 12 13.22 0.56 -1.54
C ASP A 12 12.41 0.71 -2.83
N LEU A 13 11.34 -0.08 -3.00
CA LEU A 13 10.49 0.00 -4.18
C LEU A 13 9.89 1.42 -4.34
N PRO A 14 9.94 2.01 -5.56
CA PRO A 14 9.50 3.38 -5.80
C PRO A 14 7.97 3.45 -5.96
N SER A 15 7.23 3.25 -4.88
CA SER A 15 5.78 3.41 -4.83
C SER A 15 5.36 4.22 -3.60
N GLY A 16 4.20 4.85 -3.65
CA GLY A 16 3.69 5.64 -2.52
C GLY A 16 3.48 4.81 -1.24
N GLY A 17 3.02 3.55 -1.38
CA GLY A 17 2.86 2.64 -0.24
C GLY A 17 4.20 2.27 0.40
N TYR A 18 5.17 1.86 -0.42
CA TYR A 18 6.52 1.52 0.06
C TYR A 18 7.27 2.74 0.61
N LEU A 19 7.06 3.94 0.06
CA LEU A 19 7.59 5.18 0.63
C LEU A 19 7.03 5.43 2.03
N TYR A 20 5.71 5.28 2.20
CA TYR A 20 5.07 5.41 3.51
C TYR A 20 5.62 4.40 4.50
N ASP A 21 5.65 3.11 4.13
CA ASP A 21 6.24 2.04 4.95
C ASP A 21 7.69 2.37 5.35
N ARG A 22 8.51 2.80 4.39
CA ARG A 22 9.91 3.16 4.64
C ARG A 22 10.03 4.31 5.62
N GLN A 23 9.23 5.36 5.48
CA GLN A 23 9.23 6.50 6.40
C GLN A 23 8.80 6.09 7.81
N VAL A 24 7.76 5.26 7.93
CA VAL A 24 7.30 4.73 9.23
C VAL A 24 8.40 3.90 9.89
N VAL A 25 9.01 2.97 9.14
CA VAL A 25 10.11 2.13 9.65
C VAL A 25 11.31 2.96 10.07
N GLN A 26 11.71 3.97 9.28
CA GLN A 26 12.81 4.88 9.63
C GLN A 26 12.52 5.66 10.91
N TYR A 27 11.32 6.19 11.04
CA TYR A 27 10.90 6.93 12.23
C TYR A 27 10.85 6.05 13.48
N LEU A 28 10.32 4.82 13.38
CA LEU A 28 10.31 3.86 14.48
C LEU A 28 11.74 3.50 14.94
N ARG A 29 12.65 3.28 13.99
CA ARG A 29 14.07 3.02 14.30
C ARG A 29 14.73 4.22 14.97
N ALA A 30 14.49 5.44 14.47
CA ALA A 30 15.00 6.67 15.08
C ALA A 30 14.48 6.89 16.51
N ARG A 31 13.31 6.36 16.84
CA ARG A 31 12.71 6.35 18.18
C ARG A 31 13.25 5.23 19.09
N GLY A 32 14.23 4.44 18.64
CA GLY A 32 14.83 3.36 19.43
C GLY A 32 14.06 2.04 19.40
N HIS A 33 13.10 1.86 18.49
CA HIS A 33 12.46 0.56 18.27
C HIS A 33 13.29 -0.31 17.33
N GLU A 34 13.32 -1.62 17.60
CA GLU A 34 13.94 -2.60 16.72
C GLU A 34 12.90 -3.03 15.67
N VAL A 35 13.20 -2.84 14.39
CA VAL A 35 12.28 -3.20 13.29
C VAL A 35 12.91 -4.26 12.40
N HIS A 36 12.38 -5.48 12.50
CA HIS A 36 12.75 -6.64 11.70
C HIS A 36 11.88 -6.72 10.46
N VAL A 37 12.44 -6.36 9.31
CA VAL A 37 11.72 -6.42 8.04
C VAL A 37 11.79 -7.85 7.49
N VAL A 38 10.63 -8.49 7.37
CA VAL A 38 10.46 -9.78 6.70
C VAL A 38 10.03 -9.50 5.26
N ALA A 39 11.03 -9.39 4.39
CA ALA A 39 10.83 -9.24 2.96
C ALA A 39 10.50 -10.60 2.33
N TRP A 40 9.29 -10.73 1.77
CA TRP A 40 8.88 -11.94 1.05
C TRP A 40 8.88 -11.72 -0.47
N PRO A 41 9.30 -12.69 -1.31
CA PRO A 41 9.36 -12.48 -2.75
C PRO A 41 7.99 -12.16 -3.36
N TRP A 42 7.95 -11.17 -4.25
CA TRP A 42 6.77 -10.89 -5.06
C TRP A 42 6.52 -12.06 -6.03
N ARG A 43 5.28 -12.55 -6.08
CA ARG A 43 4.88 -13.66 -6.95
C ARG A 43 3.52 -13.36 -7.56
N GLY A 44 3.20 -14.04 -8.66
CA GLY A 44 1.83 -14.01 -9.19
C GLY A 44 0.82 -14.48 -8.13
N TYR A 45 -0.40 -13.94 -8.15
CA TYR A 45 -1.39 -14.12 -7.09
C TYR A 45 -1.64 -15.59 -6.71
N GLY A 46 -1.76 -16.48 -7.70
CA GLY A 46 -1.92 -17.92 -7.44
C GLY A 46 -0.73 -18.55 -6.69
N ALA A 47 0.50 -18.15 -7.04
CA ALA A 47 1.70 -18.61 -6.34
C ALA A 47 1.82 -18.00 -4.94
N ALA A 48 1.32 -16.78 -4.72
CA ALA A 48 1.22 -16.17 -3.40
C ALA A 48 0.23 -16.92 -2.49
N LEU A 49 -0.92 -17.37 -3.02
CA LEU A 49 -1.85 -18.22 -2.28
C LEU A 49 -1.21 -19.50 -1.76
N LEU A 50 -0.30 -20.10 -2.53
CA LEU A 50 0.44 -21.30 -2.13
C LEU A 50 1.43 -21.04 -0.97
N ASP A 51 1.80 -19.78 -0.70
CA ASP A 51 2.69 -19.44 0.43
C ASP A 51 2.09 -19.78 1.80
N ASN A 52 0.76 -19.84 1.90
CA ASN A 52 0.06 -20.29 3.11
C ASN A 52 0.42 -21.73 3.51
N PHE A 53 0.96 -22.50 2.57
CA PHE A 53 1.37 -23.89 2.78
C PHE A 53 2.89 -24.07 2.72
N ARG A 54 3.66 -22.97 2.59
CA ARG A 54 5.12 -23.04 2.51
C ARG A 54 5.77 -23.02 3.89
N PRO A 55 6.44 -24.10 4.32
CA PRO A 55 7.08 -24.15 5.63
C PRO A 55 8.21 -23.13 5.79
N SER A 56 8.81 -22.64 4.69
CA SER A 56 9.82 -21.58 4.75
C SER A 56 9.24 -20.28 5.31
N LEU A 57 8.07 -19.83 4.83
CA LEU A 57 7.43 -18.63 5.35
C LEU A 57 7.05 -18.79 6.82
N GLY A 58 6.40 -19.91 7.17
CA GLY A 58 6.03 -20.20 8.56
C GLY A 58 7.24 -20.22 9.50
N ARG A 59 8.37 -20.83 9.09
CA ARG A 59 9.62 -20.84 9.87
C ARG A 59 10.22 -19.45 10.02
N THR A 60 10.27 -18.66 8.95
CA THR A 60 10.77 -17.28 9.00
C THR A 60 9.97 -16.44 9.99
N LEU A 61 8.63 -16.55 9.96
CA LEU A 61 7.76 -15.84 10.90
C LEU A 61 7.92 -16.36 12.34
N ALA A 62 8.05 -17.67 12.55
CA ALA A 62 8.25 -18.27 13.87
C ALA A 62 9.57 -17.87 14.55
N GLN A 63 10.63 -17.68 13.77
CA GLN A 63 11.96 -17.34 14.27
C GLN A 63 12.08 -15.88 14.71
N ALA A 64 11.22 -15.00 14.20
CA ALA A 64 11.21 -13.59 14.55
C ALA A 64 10.60 -13.38 15.94
N ARG A 65 11.43 -12.97 16.90
CA ARG A 65 10.99 -12.63 18.25
C ARG A 65 10.53 -11.17 18.27
N VAL A 66 9.24 -10.96 18.11
CA VAL A 66 8.64 -9.62 18.04
C VAL A 66 7.55 -9.44 19.07
N ASP A 67 7.36 -8.20 19.49
CA ASP A 67 6.30 -7.81 20.43
C ASP A 67 5.00 -7.48 19.68
N VAL A 68 5.10 -7.15 18.38
CA VAL A 68 3.96 -6.87 17.48
C VAL A 68 4.38 -7.12 16.03
N TRP A 69 3.43 -7.60 15.22
CA TRP A 69 3.55 -7.68 13.77
C TRP A 69 2.81 -6.52 13.11
N VAL A 70 3.47 -5.86 12.16
CA VAL A 70 2.84 -4.98 11.17
C VAL A 70 2.97 -5.67 9.82
N GLN A 71 1.84 -5.84 9.12
CA GLN A 71 1.78 -6.51 7.83
C GLN A 71 1.19 -5.55 6.81
N ASP A 72 1.91 -5.29 5.72
CA ASP A 72 1.32 -4.65 4.55
C ASP A 72 0.23 -5.57 4.00
N GLU A 73 -1.00 -5.04 3.90
CA GLU A 73 -2.17 -5.78 3.41
C GLU A 73 -1.97 -6.38 2.02
N LEU A 74 -1.05 -5.85 1.19
CA LEU A 74 -0.70 -6.47 -0.08
C LEU A 74 -0.28 -7.95 0.07
N ASN A 75 0.20 -8.36 1.25
CA ASN A 75 0.60 -9.73 1.58
C ASN A 75 -0.59 -10.62 1.99
N HIS A 76 -1.83 -10.15 1.90
CA HIS A 76 -3.04 -10.91 2.23
C HIS A 76 -3.09 -12.30 1.59
N PRO A 77 -2.67 -12.52 0.31
CA PRO A 77 -2.79 -13.86 -0.26
C PRO A 77 -1.78 -14.82 0.34
N SER A 78 -0.67 -14.38 0.95
CA SER A 78 0.35 -15.25 1.55
C SER A 78 0.20 -15.45 3.06
N LEU A 79 -0.58 -14.62 3.76
CA LEU A 79 -0.55 -14.55 5.23
C LEU A 79 -1.82 -14.98 5.96
N TRP A 80 -2.97 -15.10 5.28
CA TRP A 80 -4.25 -15.34 5.96
C TRP A 80 -4.25 -16.62 6.82
N ARG A 81 -3.57 -17.70 6.37
CA ARG A 81 -3.46 -18.95 7.14
C ARG A 81 -2.47 -18.83 8.29
N TRP A 82 -1.32 -18.20 8.05
CA TRP A 82 -0.29 -18.03 9.07
C TRP A 82 -0.78 -17.17 10.23
N ASN A 83 -1.59 -16.14 9.97
CA ASN A 83 -2.22 -15.33 11.01
C ASN A 83 -3.24 -16.10 11.87
N ARG A 84 -3.80 -17.20 11.36
CA ARG A 84 -4.68 -18.09 12.13
C ARG A 84 -3.91 -19.10 12.95
N VAL A 85 -2.83 -19.65 12.38
CA VAL A 85 -1.99 -20.66 13.06
C VAL A 85 -1.05 -20.01 14.09
N ARG A 86 -0.64 -18.76 13.85
CA ARG A 86 0.27 -17.97 14.69
C ARG A 86 1.51 -18.74 15.15
N PRO A 87 2.36 -19.21 14.23
CA PRO A 87 3.58 -19.94 14.60
C PRO A 87 4.58 -19.11 15.42
N TRP A 88 4.36 -17.80 15.55
CA TRP A 88 5.12 -16.87 16.40
C TRP A 88 4.50 -16.64 17.79
N GLY A 89 3.38 -17.29 18.13
CA GLY A 89 2.69 -17.14 19.41
C GLY A 89 1.74 -15.94 19.48
N ASP A 90 1.63 -15.34 20.66
CA ASP A 90 0.57 -14.37 21.00
C ASP A 90 0.80 -12.93 20.54
N ALA A 91 1.91 -12.66 19.83
CA ALA A 91 2.20 -11.33 19.33
C ALA A 91 1.04 -10.83 18.42
N PRO A 92 0.45 -9.66 18.70
CA PRO A 92 -0.68 -9.14 17.94
C PRO A 92 -0.26 -8.77 16.52
N VAL A 93 -1.19 -8.91 15.58
CA VAL A 93 -1.01 -8.58 14.18
C VAL A 93 -1.82 -7.34 13.83
N VAL A 94 -1.11 -6.31 13.37
CA VAL A 94 -1.66 -5.07 12.87
C VAL A 94 -1.52 -5.05 11.35
N SER A 95 -2.62 -4.91 10.62
CA SER A 95 -2.57 -4.75 9.17
C SER A 95 -2.47 -3.29 8.79
N LEU A 96 -1.47 -2.93 7.98
CA LEU A 96 -1.38 -1.64 7.32
C LEU A 96 -2.06 -1.75 5.96
N VAL A 97 -3.23 -1.13 5.83
CA VAL A 97 -4.06 -1.22 4.63
C VAL A 97 -3.86 0.02 3.77
N HIS A 98 -3.26 -0.21 2.60
CA HIS A 98 -3.08 0.83 1.58
C HIS A 98 -4.25 0.91 0.62
N HIS A 99 -4.75 -0.24 0.19
CA HIS A 99 -5.82 -0.38 -0.79
C HIS A 99 -6.24 -1.85 -0.84
N LEU A 100 -7.54 -2.13 -0.95
CA LEU A 100 -8.01 -3.50 -1.15
C LEU A 100 -8.07 -3.78 -2.65
N ARG A 101 -7.38 -4.83 -3.10
CA ARG A 101 -7.38 -5.29 -4.49
C ARG A 101 -8.79 -5.52 -4.99
N SER A 102 -9.70 -6.01 -4.16
CA SER A 102 -11.10 -6.25 -4.56
C SER A 102 -11.96 -5.01 -4.77
N SER A 103 -11.46 -3.83 -4.38
CA SER A 103 -12.08 -2.53 -4.69
C SER A 103 -11.77 -2.06 -6.12
N GLU A 104 -10.88 -2.74 -6.84
CA GLU A 104 -10.61 -2.46 -8.25
C GLU A 104 -11.66 -3.09 -9.18
N ASP A 105 -11.67 -2.66 -10.45
CA ASP A 105 -12.60 -3.14 -11.49
C ASP A 105 -12.25 -4.56 -11.98
N TRP A 106 -12.59 -5.55 -11.16
CA TRP A 106 -12.46 -6.96 -11.50
C TRP A 106 -13.76 -7.54 -12.04
N ARG A 107 -13.64 -8.35 -13.09
CA ARG A 107 -14.75 -9.19 -13.58
C ARG A 107 -14.96 -10.38 -12.64
N GLU A 108 -16.20 -10.84 -12.53
CA GLU A 108 -16.46 -12.15 -11.91
C GLU A 108 -15.81 -13.27 -12.73
N PRO A 109 -15.33 -14.36 -12.09
CA PRO A 109 -15.39 -14.66 -10.65
C PRO A 109 -14.21 -14.10 -9.83
N TRP A 110 -13.27 -13.38 -10.46
CA TRP A 110 -12.03 -12.92 -9.81
C TRP A 110 -12.29 -11.96 -8.66
N ARG A 111 -13.26 -11.06 -8.83
CA ARG A 111 -13.68 -10.15 -7.75
C ARG A 111 -14.12 -10.93 -6.51
N THR A 112 -14.98 -11.93 -6.68
CA THR A 112 -15.43 -12.78 -5.56
C THR A 112 -14.26 -13.51 -4.91
N LEU A 113 -13.31 -14.05 -5.69
CA LEU A 113 -12.11 -14.70 -5.16
C LEU A 113 -11.26 -13.72 -4.32
N TYR A 114 -10.93 -12.55 -4.85
CA TYR A 114 -10.14 -11.55 -4.13
C TYR A 114 -10.84 -11.10 -2.84
N ARG A 115 -12.14 -10.81 -2.90
CA ARG A 115 -12.95 -10.49 -1.71
C ARG A 115 -12.90 -11.61 -0.66
N ALA A 116 -12.93 -12.87 -1.09
CA ALA A 116 -12.90 -14.00 -0.16
C ALA A 116 -11.55 -14.13 0.56
N VAL A 117 -10.44 -13.97 -0.18
CA VAL A 117 -9.08 -14.06 0.38
C VAL A 117 -8.77 -12.86 1.27
N GLU A 118 -9.06 -11.63 0.82
CA GLU A 118 -8.91 -10.42 1.65
C GLU A 118 -9.74 -10.53 2.91
N ARG A 119 -11.01 -10.97 2.82
CA ARG A 119 -11.84 -11.20 4.00
C ARG A 119 -11.22 -12.23 4.95
N ALA A 120 -10.63 -13.31 4.43
CA ALA A 120 -9.97 -14.31 5.26
C ALA A 120 -8.76 -13.74 6.02
N TYR A 121 -8.02 -12.83 5.39
CA TYR A 121 -6.90 -12.10 5.97
C TYR A 121 -7.34 -11.03 6.98
N LEU A 122 -8.27 -10.14 6.61
CA LEU A 122 -8.77 -9.07 7.48
C LEU A 122 -9.46 -9.62 8.75
N ARG A 123 -10.01 -10.84 8.69
CA ARG A 123 -10.55 -11.53 9.87
C ARG A 123 -9.49 -12.13 10.78
N SER A 124 -8.25 -12.33 10.31
CA SER A 124 -7.20 -12.98 11.08
C SER A 124 -6.24 -12.01 11.78
N VAL A 125 -6.38 -10.70 11.53
CA VAL A 125 -5.60 -9.63 12.19
C VAL A 125 -6.36 -9.01 13.36
N ASP A 126 -5.60 -8.48 14.32
CA ASP A 126 -6.09 -7.97 15.60
C ASP A 126 -6.46 -6.48 15.54
N ALA A 127 -5.71 -5.69 14.76
CA ALA A 127 -5.95 -4.26 14.59
C ALA A 127 -5.56 -3.76 13.19
N PHE A 128 -5.90 -2.49 12.91
CA PHE A 128 -5.68 -1.88 11.61
C PHE A 128 -5.03 -0.49 11.68
N LEU A 129 -4.15 -0.23 10.71
CA LEU A 129 -3.71 1.10 10.31
C LEU A 129 -4.29 1.37 8.93
N TYR A 130 -5.09 2.42 8.81
CA TYR A 130 -5.67 2.84 7.53
C TYR A 130 -4.98 4.09 7.03
N ASN A 131 -4.57 4.11 5.77
CA ASN A 131 -3.99 5.32 5.17
C ASN A 131 -5.03 6.45 4.92
N SER A 132 -6.33 6.14 4.99
CA SER A 132 -7.41 7.10 4.80
C SER A 132 -8.73 6.64 5.44
N ARG A 133 -9.69 7.56 5.55
CA ARG A 133 -11.08 7.24 5.96
C ARG A 133 -11.79 6.36 4.93
N THR A 134 -11.49 6.54 3.64
CA THR A 134 -12.05 5.74 2.54
C THR A 134 -11.64 4.28 2.69
N THR A 135 -10.34 4.02 2.87
CA THR A 135 -9.80 2.67 3.08
C THR A 135 -10.39 2.02 4.32
N ARG A 136 -10.56 2.78 5.41
CA ARG A 136 -11.26 2.29 6.61
C ARG A 136 -12.68 1.84 6.28
N ALA A 137 -13.45 2.62 5.53
CA ALA A 137 -14.81 2.26 5.14
C ALA A 137 -14.84 0.99 4.28
N GLU A 138 -13.93 0.85 3.31
CA GLU A 138 -13.82 -0.35 2.47
C GLU A 138 -13.52 -1.62 3.28
N VAL A 139 -12.59 -1.53 4.25
CA VAL A 139 -12.28 -2.64 5.16
C VAL A 139 -13.49 -3.01 6.01
N MET A 140 -14.23 -2.02 6.52
CA MET A 140 -15.44 -2.27 7.33
C MET A 140 -16.55 -2.94 6.52
N LEU A 141 -16.67 -2.65 5.21
CA LEU A 141 -17.62 -3.34 4.33
C LEU A 141 -17.26 -4.82 4.10
N LEU A 142 -15.97 -5.17 4.18
CA LEU A 142 -15.49 -6.55 4.01
C LEU A 142 -15.43 -7.33 5.32
N ARG A 143 -15.30 -6.64 6.45
CA ARG A 143 -15.16 -7.22 7.79
C ARG A 143 -16.45 -7.06 8.60
N GLU A 144 -17.14 -8.16 8.84
CA GLU A 144 -18.43 -8.19 9.55
C GLU A 144 -18.36 -7.72 11.02
N LYS A 145 -17.20 -7.88 11.67
CA LYS A 145 -16.97 -7.48 13.06
C LYS A 145 -16.05 -6.26 13.12
N PRO A 146 -16.30 -5.29 13.99
CA PRO A 146 -15.38 -4.19 14.22
C PRO A 146 -14.07 -4.69 14.86
N ALA A 147 -12.98 -3.96 14.65
CA ALA A 147 -11.73 -4.10 15.40
C ALA A 147 -11.14 -2.74 15.71
N PRO A 148 -10.21 -2.68 16.68
CA PRO A 148 -9.38 -1.51 16.88
C PRO A 148 -8.71 -1.10 15.57
N GLY A 149 -8.71 0.19 15.29
CA GLY A 149 -7.97 0.71 14.16
C GLY A 149 -7.93 2.24 14.16
N VAL A 150 -6.88 2.78 13.58
CA VAL A 150 -6.65 4.23 13.48
C VAL A 150 -6.38 4.60 12.03
N VAL A 151 -6.84 5.80 11.65
CA VAL A 151 -6.49 6.39 10.37
C VAL A 151 -5.18 7.15 10.57
N ALA A 152 -4.11 6.67 9.94
CA ALA A 152 -2.79 7.28 9.92
C ALA A 152 -2.53 7.75 8.48
N TYR A 153 -2.78 9.03 8.23
CA TYR A 153 -2.65 9.61 6.90
C TYR A 153 -1.19 9.63 6.44
N PRO A 154 -0.89 9.28 5.17
CA PRO A 154 0.42 9.53 4.61
C PRO A 154 0.66 11.04 4.51
N ALA A 155 1.84 11.48 4.94
CA ALA A 155 2.25 12.88 4.89
C ALA A 155 2.95 13.21 3.56
N ALA A 156 2.90 14.49 3.15
CA ALA A 156 3.48 14.99 1.90
C ALA A 156 4.66 15.96 2.11
N ASP A 157 5.01 16.25 3.36
CA ASP A 157 6.03 17.21 3.80
C ASP A 157 7.47 16.67 3.74
N HIS A 158 7.66 15.48 3.18
CA HIS A 158 8.97 14.85 3.03
C HIS A 158 9.84 15.47 1.92
N LEU A 159 9.27 16.34 1.09
CA LEU A 159 10.02 17.07 0.07
C LEU A 159 10.61 18.33 0.69
N LEU A 160 11.94 18.39 0.76
CA LEU A 160 12.71 19.57 1.22
C LEU A 160 12.70 20.74 0.21
N ALA A 161 11.78 20.74 -0.75
CA ALA A 161 11.71 21.78 -1.77
C ALA A 161 11.38 23.12 -1.10
N GLN A 162 12.05 24.18 -1.54
CA GLN A 162 11.69 25.53 -1.11
C GLN A 162 10.24 25.80 -1.54
N PRO A 163 9.38 26.27 -0.62
CA PRO A 163 8.03 26.65 -0.98
C PRO A 163 8.10 27.72 -2.08
N ILE A 164 7.32 27.54 -3.15
CA ILE A 164 7.14 28.56 -4.17
C ILE A 164 6.33 29.68 -3.53
N ASP A 165 6.82 30.92 -3.59
CA ASP A 165 6.07 32.07 -3.08
C ASP A 165 4.86 32.41 -3.98
N GLU A 166 3.91 33.16 -3.44
CA GLU A 166 2.67 33.50 -4.16
C GLU A 166 2.94 34.35 -5.41
N ALA A 167 3.99 35.18 -5.41
CA ALA A 167 4.35 36.03 -6.54
C ALA A 167 4.87 35.19 -7.72
N GLU A 168 5.70 34.18 -7.44
CA GLU A 168 6.19 33.23 -8.42
C GLU A 168 5.06 32.36 -8.98
N LEU A 169 4.13 31.94 -8.12
CA LEU A 169 2.95 31.20 -8.56
C LEU A 169 2.10 32.05 -9.51
N ALA A 170 1.78 33.29 -9.15
CA ALA A 170 1.01 34.20 -9.99
C ALA A 170 1.71 34.45 -11.35
N ARG A 171 3.02 34.68 -11.33
CA ARG A 171 3.83 34.87 -12.54
C ARG A 171 3.73 33.65 -13.47
N ARG A 172 3.77 32.43 -12.93
CA ARG A 172 3.62 31.18 -13.70
C ARG A 172 2.21 31.00 -14.24
N THR A 173 1.18 31.33 -13.46
CA THR A 173 -0.22 31.22 -13.89
C THR A 173 -0.56 32.15 -15.05
N HIS A 174 0.06 33.33 -15.11
CA HIS A 174 -0.13 34.30 -16.19
C HIS A 174 0.90 34.20 -17.32
N ALA A 175 1.83 33.24 -17.25
CA ALA A 175 2.84 33.07 -18.30
C ALA A 175 2.19 32.58 -19.60
N SER A 176 2.56 33.19 -20.72
CA SER A 176 2.15 32.74 -22.05
C SER A 176 2.70 31.34 -22.34
N GLY A 177 1.90 30.49 -22.98
CA GLY A 177 2.30 29.15 -23.38
C GLY A 177 1.20 28.13 -23.17
N PRO A 178 1.46 26.85 -23.49
CA PRO A 178 0.48 25.80 -23.28
C PRO A 178 0.27 25.53 -21.79
N LEU A 179 -0.93 25.06 -21.42
CA LEU A 179 -1.18 24.49 -20.10
C LEU A 179 -0.28 23.26 -19.91
N ARG A 180 0.61 23.34 -18.93
CA ARG A 180 1.52 22.24 -18.60
C ARG A 180 0.91 21.35 -17.53
N VAL A 181 0.68 20.10 -17.86
CA VAL A 181 0.12 19.08 -16.97
C VAL A 181 1.19 18.03 -16.71
N LEU A 182 1.38 17.66 -15.45
CA LEU A 182 2.28 16.59 -15.05
C LEU A 182 1.47 15.44 -14.46
N PHE A 183 1.64 14.24 -15.01
CA PHE A 183 1.13 13.00 -14.44
C PHE A 183 2.30 12.21 -13.84
N VAL A 184 2.21 11.86 -12.56
CA VAL A 184 3.21 11.01 -11.87
C VAL A 184 2.52 9.77 -11.31
N GLY A 185 2.91 8.60 -11.79
CA GLY A 185 2.43 7.32 -11.28
C GLY A 185 2.60 6.17 -12.26
N ASN A 186 2.50 4.93 -11.76
CA ASN A 186 2.54 3.75 -12.63
C ASN A 186 1.41 3.79 -13.67
N LEU A 187 1.71 3.31 -14.87
CA LEU A 187 0.84 3.39 -16.04
C LEU A 187 -0.16 2.23 -16.04
N ILE A 188 -1.01 2.19 -15.02
CA ILE A 188 -2.02 1.15 -14.79
C ILE A 188 -3.43 1.74 -14.80
N PRO A 189 -4.47 0.96 -15.17
CA PRO A 189 -5.83 1.49 -15.35
C PRO A 189 -6.36 2.29 -14.16
N ARG A 190 -6.18 1.79 -12.93
CA ARG A 190 -6.66 2.45 -11.70
C ARG A 190 -6.03 3.81 -11.42
N LYS A 191 -4.89 4.14 -12.05
CA LYS A 191 -4.25 5.46 -11.93
C LYS A 191 -4.83 6.50 -12.90
N GLY A 192 -5.72 6.09 -13.81
CA GLY A 192 -6.59 7.03 -14.52
C GLY A 192 -5.93 7.85 -15.62
N LEU A 193 -4.69 7.55 -16.05
CA LEU A 193 -4.03 8.27 -17.16
C LEU A 193 -4.91 8.29 -18.42
N HIS A 194 -5.55 7.17 -18.73
CA HIS A 194 -6.50 7.05 -19.83
C HIS A 194 -7.74 7.95 -19.71
N ARG A 195 -8.12 8.39 -18.50
CA ARG A 195 -9.17 9.39 -18.26
C ARG A 195 -8.63 10.80 -18.44
N LEU A 196 -7.43 11.07 -17.92
CA LEU A 196 -6.74 12.35 -18.12
C LEU A 196 -6.55 12.64 -19.62
N LEU A 197 -6.02 11.68 -20.38
CA LEU A 197 -5.82 11.83 -21.82
C LEU A 197 -7.13 12.17 -22.55
N ARG A 198 -8.24 11.51 -22.19
CA ARG A 198 -9.56 11.81 -22.78
C ARG A 198 -10.05 13.23 -22.46
N ALA A 199 -9.78 13.72 -21.25
CA ALA A 199 -10.15 15.09 -20.88
C ALA A 199 -9.31 16.14 -21.63
N LEU A 200 -8.01 15.89 -21.80
CA LEU A 200 -7.09 16.85 -22.43
C LEU A 200 -7.32 17.02 -23.93
N VAL A 201 -7.95 16.06 -24.62
CA VAL A 201 -8.30 16.18 -26.06
C VAL A 201 -9.23 17.36 -26.34
N HIS A 202 -9.98 17.84 -25.35
CA HIS A 202 -10.91 18.96 -25.50
C HIS A 202 -10.26 20.33 -25.25
N LEU A 203 -8.98 20.38 -24.92
CA LEU A 203 -8.26 21.61 -24.61
C LEU A 203 -7.28 21.96 -25.72
N GLU A 204 -7.25 23.23 -26.10
CA GLU A 204 -6.23 23.76 -27.00
C GLU A 204 -4.97 24.14 -26.22
N ALA A 205 -3.80 24.06 -26.88
CA ALA A 205 -2.50 24.41 -26.30
C ALA A 205 -2.23 23.73 -24.93
N VAL A 206 -2.13 22.39 -24.91
CA VAL A 206 -1.76 21.62 -23.71
C VAL A 206 -0.49 20.82 -23.95
N GLN A 207 0.38 20.76 -22.94
CA GLN A 207 1.50 19.83 -22.90
C GLN A 207 1.34 18.91 -21.67
N LEU A 208 1.34 17.60 -21.90
CA LEU A 208 1.30 16.58 -20.84
C LEU A 208 2.67 15.89 -20.73
N ASP A 209 3.31 16.04 -19.57
CA ASP A 209 4.49 15.27 -19.19
C ASP A 209 4.02 14.05 -18.36
N VAL A 210 4.37 12.83 -18.78
CA VAL A 210 3.99 11.57 -18.10
C VAL A 210 5.22 10.90 -17.52
N VAL A 211 5.26 10.76 -16.19
CA VAL A 211 6.34 10.11 -15.46
C VAL A 211 5.81 8.84 -14.79
N GLY A 212 6.26 7.68 -15.27
CA GLY A 212 5.80 6.40 -14.75
C GLY A 212 6.29 5.21 -15.56
N SER A 213 6.04 4.01 -15.04
CA SER A 213 6.36 2.75 -15.70
C SER A 213 5.10 1.94 -15.97
N ALA A 214 5.05 1.28 -17.14
CA ALA A 214 4.04 0.27 -17.47
C ALA A 214 4.44 -1.15 -17.01
N LYS A 215 5.66 -1.34 -16.50
CA LYS A 215 6.19 -2.66 -16.14
C LYS A 215 5.83 -3.12 -14.72
N PHE A 216 5.27 -2.25 -13.89
CA PHE A 216 4.94 -2.54 -12.51
C PHE A 216 3.42 -2.49 -12.32
N ASP A 217 2.80 -3.67 -12.22
CA ASP A 217 1.41 -3.84 -11.82
C ASP A 217 1.36 -4.68 -10.54
N PRO A 218 1.15 -4.05 -9.36
CA PRO A 218 1.05 -4.75 -8.09
C PRO A 218 -0.28 -5.53 -7.94
#